data_AF-A0A7K8TK47-F1
#
_entry.id   AF-A0A7K8TK47-F1
#
_cell.length_a   1.000
_cell.length_b   1.000
_cell.length_c   1.000
_cell.angle_alpha   90.00
_cell.angle_beta   90.00
_cell.angle_gamma   90.00
#
_symmetry.space_group_name_H-M   'P 1'
#
loop_
_entity.id
_entity.type
_entity.pdbx_description
1 polymer ?
#
loop_
_entity_poly.entity_id
_entity_poly.type
_entity_poly.pdbx_seq_one_letter_code
_entity_poly.pdbx_strand_id
1 'polypeptide(L)'
;QPKLRKTPGGKQEKKVIHPYSRKAAQLAREAHKQEKKEKLKTEKALRLSIIGEKLEWFQSHLDPSKIEYTKKEAGELIENYMCRFDAELEQIELQNSIKGRQGRQHGSRETVIKQTIERERQLYEGYGI
;
A
#
# COMPACT_ATOMS: atom_id res chain seq x y z
N GLN A 1 20.18 62.95 16.17
CA GLN A 1 18.98 62.59 15.39
C GLN A 1 18.76 61.08 15.48
N PRO A 2 17.58 60.59 15.90
CA PRO A 2 17.33 59.15 15.96
C PRO A 2 16.95 58.60 14.57
N LYS A 3 17.55 57.46 14.18
CA LYS A 3 17.28 56.79 12.90
C LYS A 3 15.89 56.16 12.92
N LEU A 4 15.06 56.48 11.93
CA LEU A 4 13.72 55.92 11.75
C LEU A 4 13.78 54.38 11.63
N ARG A 5 12.95 53.70 12.42
CA ARG A 5 12.70 52.25 12.31
C ARG A 5 11.90 52.01 11.02
N LYS A 6 12.40 51.11 10.17
CA LYS A 6 11.69 50.68 8.95
C LYS A 6 10.37 50.02 9.34
N THR A 7 9.28 50.50 8.74
CA THR A 7 7.94 49.92 8.83
C THR A 7 7.94 48.47 8.33
N PRO A 8 7.18 47.55 8.96
CA PRO A 8 7.05 46.18 8.46
C PRO A 8 6.33 46.23 7.11
N GLY A 9 7.09 46.03 6.03
CA GLY A 9 6.57 46.08 4.68
C GLY A 9 5.40 45.12 4.51
N GLY A 10 4.31 45.64 3.92
CA GLY A 10 3.08 44.93 3.65
C GLY A 10 3.28 43.62 2.90
N LYS A 11 2.25 42.76 2.94
CA LYS A 11 2.16 41.48 2.24
C LYS A 11 2.75 41.61 0.83
N GLN A 12 4.00 41.19 0.67
CA GLN A 12 4.66 41.24 -0.63
C GLN A 12 3.93 40.21 -1.50
N GLU A 13 3.33 40.69 -2.59
CA GLU A 13 2.87 39.86 -3.70
C GLU A 13 3.94 38.80 -3.99
N LYS A 14 3.52 37.56 -4.29
CA LYS A 14 4.45 36.43 -4.50
C LYS A 14 5.38 36.76 -5.67
N LYS A 15 6.51 37.39 -5.37
CA LYS A 15 7.54 37.77 -6.34
C LYS A 15 7.95 36.52 -7.10
N VAL A 16 8.03 36.64 -8.43
CA VAL A 16 8.56 35.59 -9.30
C VAL A 16 9.94 35.20 -8.79
N ILE A 17 10.10 33.94 -8.41
CA ILE A 17 11.34 33.40 -7.83
C ILE A 17 12.16 32.83 -8.98
N HIS A 18 13.38 33.33 -9.16
CA HIS A 18 14.31 32.75 -10.15
C HIS A 18 14.69 31.32 -9.75
N PRO A 19 14.71 30.35 -10.69
CA PRO A 19 14.93 28.93 -10.39
C PRO A 19 16.25 28.64 -9.67
N TYR A 20 17.32 29.38 -9.99
CA TYR A 20 18.65 29.22 -9.35
C TYR A 20 18.84 30.09 -8.10
N SER A 21 17.79 30.73 -7.59
CA SER A 21 17.90 31.56 -6.40
C SER A 21 17.98 30.72 -5.12
N ARG A 22 18.59 31.28 -4.07
CA ARG A 22 18.61 30.66 -2.73
C ARG A 22 17.21 30.34 -2.21
N LYS A 23 16.23 31.19 -2.52
CA LYS A 23 14.83 31.00 -2.14
C LYS A 23 14.19 29.80 -2.85
N ALA A 24 14.45 29.62 -4.15
CA ALA A 24 14.02 28.43 -4.88
C ALA A 24 14.64 27.15 -4.29
N ALA A 25 15.95 27.18 -3.99
CA ALA A 25 16.63 26.04 -3.36
C ALA A 25 16.06 25.70 -1.97
N GLN A 26 15.64 26.70 -1.19
CA GLN A 26 14.96 26.47 0.10
C GLN A 26 13.61 25.79 -0.10
N LEU A 27 12.78 26.29 -1.01
CA LEU A 27 11.47 25.70 -1.31
C LEU A 27 11.60 24.26 -1.81
N ALA A 28 12.58 23.97 -2.69
CA ALA A 28 12.84 22.62 -3.16
C ALA A 28 13.22 21.67 -2.01
N ARG A 29 14.09 22.11 -1.08
CA ARG A 29 14.46 21.31 0.09
C ARG A 29 13.27 21.02 1.00
N GLU A 30 12.43 22.02 1.24
CA GLU A 30 11.22 21.85 2.05
C GLU A 30 10.23 20.89 1.38
N ALA A 31 10.02 21.02 0.07
CA ALA A 31 9.19 20.13 -0.72
C ALA A 31 9.68 18.68 -0.64
N HIS A 32 10.97 18.42 -0.87
CA HIS A 32 11.54 17.07 -0.76
C HIS A 32 11.46 16.49 0.66
N LYS A 33 11.66 17.33 1.69
CA LYS A 33 11.49 16.89 3.08
C LYS A 33 10.05 16.46 3.35
N GLN A 34 9.09 17.23 2.86
CA GLN A 34 7.67 16.95 3.02
C GLN A 34 7.25 15.70 2.22
N GLU A 35 7.73 15.55 1.00
CA GLU A 35 7.53 14.37 0.15
C GLU A 35 8.04 13.10 0.85
N LYS A 36 9.27 13.12 1.37
CA LYS A 36 9.83 11.99 2.12
C LYS A 36 9.00 11.66 3.36
N LYS A 37 8.49 12.67 4.06
CA LYS A 37 7.64 12.48 5.24
C LYS A 37 6.31 11.83 4.87
N GLU A 38 5.65 12.29 3.82
CA GLU A 38 4.38 11.71 3.38
C GLU A 38 4.58 10.29 2.83
N LYS A 39 5.67 10.03 2.09
CA LYS A 39 6.02 8.67 1.64
C LYS A 39 6.17 7.69 2.82
N LEU A 40 6.85 8.08 3.89
CA LEU A 40 6.98 7.23 5.07
C LEU A 40 5.63 6.98 5.77
N LYS A 41 4.71 7.95 5.73
CA LYS A 41 3.36 7.76 6.29
C LYS A 41 2.54 6.81 5.43
N THR A 42 2.57 6.98 4.11
CA THR A 42 1.81 6.11 3.19
C THR A 42 2.33 4.69 3.23
N GLU A 43 3.65 4.47 3.29
CA GLU A 43 4.24 3.14 3.46
C GLU A 43 3.80 2.46 4.77
N LYS A 44 3.76 3.21 5.88
CA LYS A 44 3.26 2.69 7.17
C LYS A 44 1.77 2.37 7.11
N ALA A 45 0.97 3.27 6.54
CA ALA A 45 -0.46 3.07 6.38
C ALA A 45 -0.76 1.85 5.51
N LEU A 46 -0.03 1.67 4.41
CA LEU A 46 -0.16 0.49 3.55
C LEU A 46 0.15 -0.80 4.30
N ARG A 47 1.24 -0.82 5.09
CA ARG A 47 1.60 -1.99 5.90
C ARG A 47 0.49 -2.35 6.90
N LEU A 48 -0.08 -1.35 7.56
CA LEU A 48 -1.18 -1.55 8.50
C LEU A 48 -2.47 -1.99 7.79
N SER A 49 -2.76 -1.44 6.60
CA SER A 49 -3.90 -1.85 5.76
C SER A 49 -3.82 -3.33 5.43
N ILE A 50 -2.66 -3.81 4.98
CA ILE A 50 -2.46 -5.23 4.63
C ILE A 50 -2.71 -6.14 5.83
N ILE A 51 -2.23 -5.75 7.02
CA ILE A 51 -2.49 -6.51 8.25
C ILE A 51 -3.99 -6.46 8.60
N GLY A 52 -4.62 -5.30 8.49
CA GLY A 52 -6.05 -5.11 8.73
C GLY A 52 -6.91 -5.99 7.83
N GLU A 53 -6.65 -5.98 6.51
CA GLU A 53 -7.34 -6.82 5.53
C GLU A 53 -7.18 -8.31 5.84
N LYS A 54 -5.97 -8.75 6.24
CA LYS A 54 -5.74 -10.14 6.68
C LYS A 54 -6.61 -10.47 7.89
N LEU A 55 -6.60 -9.62 8.92
CA LEU A 55 -7.37 -9.85 10.15
C LEU A 55 -8.88 -9.81 9.90
N GLU A 56 -9.36 -8.91 9.05
CA GLU A 56 -10.77 -8.80 8.66
C GLU A 56 -11.24 -10.05 7.91
N TRP A 57 -10.40 -10.60 7.03
CA TRP A 57 -10.70 -11.87 6.38
C TRP A 57 -10.87 -12.99 7.42
N PHE A 58 -9.92 -13.15 8.35
CA PHE A 58 -10.06 -14.18 9.39
C PHE A 58 -11.29 -13.94 10.26
N GLN A 59 -11.54 -12.70 10.69
CA GLN A 59 -12.71 -12.36 11.51
C GLN A 59 -14.03 -12.75 10.83
N SER A 60 -14.17 -12.50 9.53
CA SER A 60 -15.40 -12.84 8.78
C SER A 60 -15.58 -14.34 8.53
N HIS A 61 -14.52 -15.13 8.62
CA HIS A 61 -14.54 -16.58 8.39
C HIS A 61 -14.45 -17.41 9.68
N LEU A 62 -14.29 -16.75 10.83
CA LEU A 62 -14.36 -17.38 12.15
C LEU A 62 -15.83 -17.52 12.59
N ASP A 63 -16.12 -18.61 13.31
CA ASP A 63 -17.42 -18.85 13.92
C ASP A 63 -17.50 -18.08 15.24
N PRO A 64 -18.41 -17.07 15.37
CA PRO A 64 -18.50 -16.26 16.58
C PRO A 64 -18.93 -17.05 17.82
N SER A 65 -19.55 -18.23 17.65
CA SER A 65 -20.02 -19.07 18.75
C SER A 65 -18.93 -20.00 19.30
N LYS A 66 -17.83 -20.15 18.56
CA LYS A 66 -16.78 -21.11 18.86
C LYS A 66 -15.65 -20.46 19.66
N ILE A 67 -15.32 -21.04 20.80
CA ILE A 67 -14.33 -20.50 21.75
C ILE A 67 -12.93 -21.04 21.44
N GLU A 68 -12.83 -22.30 20.98
CA GLU A 68 -11.56 -22.97 20.73
C GLU A 68 -11.56 -23.64 19.36
N TYR A 69 -10.43 -23.51 18.67
CA TYR A 69 -10.18 -24.18 17.39
C TYR A 69 -9.14 -25.27 17.59
N THR A 70 -9.42 -26.45 17.06
CA THR A 70 -8.42 -27.51 16.98
C THR A 70 -7.34 -27.12 15.96
N LYS A 71 -6.15 -27.72 16.08
CA LYS A 71 -5.06 -27.49 15.10
C LYS A 71 -5.48 -27.78 13.67
N LYS A 72 -6.32 -28.80 13.47
CA LYS A 72 -6.82 -29.18 12.14
C LYS A 72 -7.71 -28.09 11.56
N GLU A 73 -8.66 -27.58 12.34
CA GLU A 73 -9.59 -26.54 11.89
C GLU A 73 -8.87 -25.21 11.66
N ALA A 74 -7.87 -24.88 12.49
CA ALA A 74 -7.02 -23.72 12.27
C ALA A 74 -6.22 -23.86 10.96
N GLY A 75 -5.69 -25.06 10.68
CA GLY A 75 -5.03 -25.36 9.40
C GLY A 75 -5.97 -25.22 8.21
N GLU A 76 -7.17 -25.78 8.28
CA GLU A 76 -8.20 -25.66 7.24
C GLU A 76 -8.57 -24.18 6.99
N LEU A 77 -8.67 -23.37 8.04
CA LEU A 77 -8.95 -21.93 7.92
C LEU A 77 -7.80 -21.18 7.24
N ILE A 78 -6.55 -21.53 7.55
CA ILE A 78 -5.36 -20.96 6.90
C ILE A 78 -5.29 -21.36 5.43
N GLU A 79 -5.57 -22.62 5.08
CA GLU A 79 -5.61 -23.06 3.68
C GLU A 79 -6.70 -22.31 2.89
N ASN A 80 -7.88 -22.13 3.48
CA ASN A 80 -8.94 -21.31 2.88
C ASN A 80 -8.50 -19.87 2.65
N TYR A 81 -7.72 -19.29 3.58
CA TYR A 81 -7.14 -17.96 3.40
C TYR A 81 -6.15 -17.91 2.23
N MET A 82 -5.32 -18.95 2.03
CA MET A 82 -4.41 -19.02 0.89
C MET A 82 -5.14 -19.11 -0.45
N CYS A 83 -6.26 -19.84 -0.48
CA CYS A 83 -7.13 -20.00 -1.66
C CYS A 83 -8.06 -18.81 -1.93
N ARG A 84 -8.00 -17.72 -1.14
CA ARG A 84 -8.91 -16.56 -1.27
C ARG A 84 -8.91 -15.88 -2.65
N PHE A 85 -7.83 -16.06 -3.42
CA PHE A 85 -7.68 -15.47 -4.75
C PHE A 85 -7.98 -16.45 -5.90
N ASP A 86 -8.36 -17.70 -5.62
CA ASP A 86 -8.53 -18.72 -6.67
C ASP A 86 -9.59 -18.30 -7.70
N ALA A 87 -10.71 -17.76 -7.24
CA ALA A 87 -11.75 -17.24 -8.14
C ALA A 87 -11.28 -16.06 -9.00
N GLU A 88 -10.44 -15.16 -8.46
CA GLU A 88 -9.87 -14.03 -9.21
C GLU A 88 -8.87 -14.55 -10.26
N LEU A 89 -8.03 -15.51 -9.89
CA LEU A 89 -7.06 -16.13 -10.81
C LEU A 89 -7.74 -16.90 -11.93
N GLU A 90 -8.77 -17.69 -11.61
CA GLU A 90 -9.57 -18.42 -12.59
C GLU A 90 -10.26 -17.47 -13.58
N GLN A 91 -10.81 -16.36 -13.09
CA GLN A 91 -11.40 -15.33 -13.95
C GLN A 91 -10.37 -14.70 -14.90
N ILE A 92 -9.18 -14.37 -14.39
CA ILE A 92 -8.08 -13.84 -15.21
C ILE A 92 -7.64 -14.85 -16.27
N GLU A 93 -7.53 -16.13 -15.89
CA GLU A 93 -7.18 -17.21 -16.80
C GLU A 93 -8.23 -17.37 -17.91
N LEU A 94 -9.51 -17.42 -17.53
CA LEU A 94 -10.62 -17.54 -18.48
C LEU A 94 -10.61 -16.39 -19.49
N GLN A 95 -10.48 -15.15 -19.01
CA GLN A 95 -10.45 -13.97 -19.87
C GLN A 95 -9.26 -13.98 -20.85
N ASN A 96 -8.10 -14.45 -20.40
CA ASN A 96 -6.91 -14.59 -21.24
C ASN A 96 -6.96 -15.83 -22.16
N SER A 97 -7.76 -16.85 -21.83
CA SER A 97 -7.94 -18.04 -22.66
C SER A 97 -8.78 -17.79 -23.93
N ILE A 98 -9.55 -16.69 -23.94
CA ILE A 98 -10.35 -16.26 -25.09
C ILE A 98 -9.40 -15.81 -26.21
N LYS A 99 -9.33 -16.60 -27.28
CA LYS A 99 -8.46 -16.33 -28.44
C LYS A 99 -8.93 -15.08 -29.19
N GLY A 100 -8.02 -14.13 -29.41
CA GLY A 100 -8.29 -12.91 -30.17
C GLY A 100 -7.02 -12.08 -30.40
N ARG A 101 -7.15 -10.91 -31.05
CA ARG A 101 -6.03 -9.96 -31.26
C ARG A 101 -5.71 -9.10 -30.02
N GLN A 102 -6.16 -9.53 -28.84
CA GLN A 102 -5.96 -8.81 -27.58
C GLN A 102 -4.70 -9.35 -26.88
N GLY A 103 -3.88 -8.46 -26.32
CA GLY A 103 -2.74 -8.86 -25.49
C GLY A 103 -3.20 -9.39 -24.12
N ARG A 104 -2.27 -9.96 -23.36
CA ARG A 104 -2.53 -10.49 -22.01
C ARG A 104 -3.08 -9.38 -21.10
N GLN A 105 -4.26 -9.60 -20.55
CA GLN A 105 -4.93 -8.68 -19.62
C GLN A 105 -4.62 -9.07 -18.17
N HIS A 106 -4.69 -8.09 -17.27
CA HIS A 106 -4.50 -8.27 -15.81
C HIS A 106 -3.16 -8.87 -15.36
N GLY A 107 -2.14 -8.87 -16.23
CA GLY A 107 -0.88 -9.53 -15.93
C GLY A 107 -0.14 -9.01 -14.70
N SER A 108 -0.21 -7.70 -14.42
CA SER A 108 0.40 -7.11 -13.22
C SER A 108 -0.27 -7.61 -11.93
N ARG A 109 -1.61 -7.64 -11.90
CA ARG A 109 -2.39 -8.11 -10.76
C ARG A 109 -2.17 -9.59 -10.51
N GLU A 110 -2.21 -10.41 -11.57
CA GLU A 110 -1.95 -11.84 -11.51
C GLU A 110 -0.56 -12.14 -10.91
N THR A 111 0.48 -11.43 -11.36
CA THR A 111 1.83 -11.57 -10.80
C THR A 111 1.89 -11.21 -9.33
N VAL A 112 1.26 -10.11 -8.91
CA VAL A 112 1.22 -9.69 -7.50
C VAL A 112 0.50 -10.73 -6.63
N ILE A 113 -0.63 -11.28 -7.09
CA ILE A 113 -1.36 -12.33 -6.36
C ILE A 113 -0.47 -13.56 -6.19
N LYS A 114 0.11 -14.06 -7.29
CA LYS A 114 0.96 -15.27 -7.26
C LYS A 114 2.15 -15.10 -6.31
N GLN A 115 2.83 -13.95 -6.35
CA GLN A 115 3.93 -13.64 -5.43
C GLN A 115 3.46 -13.54 -3.97
N THR A 116 2.26 -13.00 -3.73
CA THR A 116 1.68 -12.92 -2.38
C THR A 116 1.43 -14.31 -1.82
N ILE A 117 0.74 -15.17 -2.58
CA ILE A 117 0.42 -16.55 -2.17
C ILE A 117 1.70 -17.35 -1.93
N GLU A 118 2.68 -17.25 -2.83
CA GLU A 118 3.98 -17.93 -2.69
C GLU A 118 4.68 -17.55 -1.37
N ARG A 119 4.72 -16.25 -1.05
CA ARG A 119 5.31 -15.77 0.20
C ARG A 119 4.55 -16.28 1.42
N GLU A 120 3.23 -16.20 1.40
CA GLU A 120 2.39 -16.64 2.53
C GLU A 120 2.55 -18.16 2.77
N ARG A 121 2.60 -18.96 1.70
CA ARG A 121 2.85 -20.40 1.77
C ARG A 121 4.24 -20.74 2.32
N GLN A 122 5.28 -20.04 1.85
CA GLN A 122 6.64 -20.21 2.38
C GLN A 122 6.72 -19.92 3.89
N LEU A 123 6.01 -18.90 4.36
CA LEU A 123 5.94 -18.59 5.79
C LEU A 123 5.22 -19.68 6.57
N TYR A 124 4.06 -20.13 6.09
CA TYR A 124 3.25 -21.16 6.74
C TYR A 124 4.00 -22.50 6.87
N GLU A 125 4.65 -22.95 5.79
CA GLU A 125 5.41 -24.21 5.78
C GLU A 125 6.72 -24.12 6.59
N GLY A 126 7.29 -22.91 6.74
CA GLY A 126 8.57 -22.68 7.40
C GLY A 126 8.46 -22.38 8.90
N TYR A 127 8.07 -21.15 9.22
CA TYR A 127 8.16 -20.59 10.58
C TYR A 127 6.80 -20.21 11.18
N GLY A 128 5.71 -20.43 10.44
CA GLY A 128 4.36 -20.01 10.79
C GLY A 128 3.92 -18.75 10.05
N ILE A 129 2.61 -18.52 10.03
CA ILE A 129 1.91 -17.43 9.31
C ILE A 129 1.28 -16.40 10.25
#